data_AF-A0A558BMQ0-F1
#
_entry.id   AF-A0A558BMQ0-F1
#
_cell.length_a   1.000
_cell.length_b   1.000
_cell.length_c   1.000
_cell.angle_alpha   90.00
_cell.angle_beta   90.00
_cell.angle_gamma   90.00
#
_symmetry.space_group_name_H-M   'P 1'
#
loop_
_entity.id
_entity.type
_entity.pdbx_description
1 polymer ?
#
loop_
_entity_poly.entity_id
_entity_poly.type
_entity_poly.pdbx_seq_one_letter_code
_entity_poly.pdbx_strand_id
1 'polypeptide(L)'
;MIIRYIPNFCLQHDPSFKVLRLEWVALSNPQLLRTSAQQLLALLRQLEVRHLLLDMNSLPDLQLTDQEWLGTHWMPGLVALDLERLVLVIDSHRVHNQLAVDALHDLVHPAIRFSSHYFADVASALDWLTDGSERLPALAAEWDARYPVPA
;
A
#
# COMPACT_ATOMS: atom_id res chain seq x y z
N MET A 1 -9.33 7.51 8.59
CA MET A 1 -9.57 6.50 9.65
C MET A 1 -8.45 5.48 9.64
N ILE A 2 -7.79 5.31 10.79
CA ILE A 2 -6.74 4.29 10.97
C ILE A 2 -7.34 2.91 11.23
N ILE A 3 -6.80 1.88 10.58
CA ILE A 3 -7.21 0.47 10.70
C ILE A 3 -5.98 -0.37 11.06
N ARG A 4 -6.09 -1.19 12.12
CA ARG A 4 -4.96 -1.92 12.74
C ARG A 4 -5.26 -3.35 13.16
N TYR A 5 -6.45 -3.86 12.83
CA TYR A 5 -6.83 -5.21 13.22
C TYR A 5 -6.22 -6.28 12.28
N ILE A 6 -5.69 -5.88 11.12
CA ILE A 6 -4.97 -6.79 10.23
C ILE A 6 -3.53 -6.85 10.73
N PRO A 7 -3.02 -8.02 11.12
CA PRO A 7 -1.63 -8.15 11.53
C PRO A 7 -0.71 -7.66 10.41
N ASN A 8 0.49 -7.22 10.77
CA ASN A 8 1.54 -6.81 9.84
C ASN A 8 1.30 -5.52 9.05
N PHE A 9 0.09 -4.95 9.05
CA PHE A 9 -0.23 -3.72 8.32
C PHE A 9 -0.81 -2.65 9.23
N CYS A 10 -0.38 -1.41 9.02
CA CYS A 10 -1.10 -0.24 9.50
C CYS A 10 -1.71 0.46 8.28
N LEU A 11 -3.02 0.68 8.31
CA LEU A 11 -3.77 1.20 7.19
C LEU A 11 -4.45 2.51 7.58
N GLN A 12 -4.62 3.40 6.60
CA GLN A 12 -5.43 4.60 6.72
C GLN A 12 -6.37 4.66 5.54
N HIS A 13 -7.67 4.70 5.83
CA HIS A 13 -8.71 4.83 4.83
C HIS A 13 -9.31 6.24 4.88
N ASP A 14 -9.38 6.89 3.73
CA ASP A 14 -10.23 8.05 3.52
C ASP A 14 -11.38 7.68 2.54
N PRO A 15 -12.64 7.66 3.02
CA PRO A 15 -13.78 7.26 2.19
C PRO A 15 -14.17 8.33 1.17
N SER A 16 -13.81 9.60 1.38
CA SER A 16 -14.14 10.71 0.46
C SER A 16 -13.33 10.59 -0.83
N PHE A 17 -12.06 10.20 -0.72
CA PHE A 17 -11.19 9.99 -1.88
C PHE A 17 -11.09 8.51 -2.31
N LYS A 18 -11.76 7.59 -1.60
CA LYS A 18 -11.62 6.13 -1.79
C LYS A 18 -10.15 5.70 -1.79
N VAL A 19 -9.35 6.35 -0.95
CA VAL A 19 -7.92 6.13 -0.79
C VAL A 19 -7.67 5.22 0.39
N LEU A 20 -6.85 4.20 0.18
CA LEU A 20 -6.24 3.43 1.27
C LEU A 20 -4.73 3.61 1.22
N ARG A 21 -4.16 4.15 2.30
CA ARG A 21 -2.73 4.15 2.57
C ARG A 21 -2.36 2.92 3.40
N LEU A 22 -1.25 2.29 3.07
CA LEU A 22 -0.73 1.10 3.74
C LEU A 22 0.76 1.25 4.03
N GLU A 23 1.15 0.93 5.26
CA GLU A 23 2.53 0.64 5.65
C GLU A 23 2.62 -0.75 6.30
N TRP A 24 3.78 -1.39 6.19
CA TRP A 24 4.13 -2.58 6.96
C TRP A 24 4.55 -2.19 8.37
N VAL A 25 4.13 -2.98 9.35
CA VAL A 25 4.51 -2.80 10.76
C VAL A 25 5.84 -3.50 11.03
N ALA A 26 6.87 -2.78 11.49
CA ALA A 26 8.25 -3.29 11.61
C ALA A 26 8.44 -4.55 12.47
N LEU A 27 7.54 -4.83 13.42
CA LEU A 27 7.58 -6.01 14.31
C LEU A 27 6.53 -7.07 13.93
N SER A 28 6.10 -7.07 12.68
CA SER A 28 5.14 -8.01 12.12
C SER A 28 5.61 -9.46 12.21
N ASN A 29 4.71 -10.40 12.51
CA ASN A 29 5.02 -11.83 12.43
C ASN A 29 4.97 -12.27 10.95
N PRO A 30 6.11 -12.65 10.34
CA PRO A 30 6.15 -13.04 8.93
C PRO A 30 5.27 -14.26 8.64
N GLN A 31 5.04 -15.14 9.61
CA GLN A 31 4.15 -16.30 9.45
C GLN A 31 2.69 -15.90 9.17
N LEU A 32 2.29 -14.70 9.59
CA LEU A 32 0.94 -14.18 9.37
C LEU A 32 0.81 -13.40 8.06
N LEU A 33 1.89 -13.22 7.29
CA LEU A 33 1.87 -12.37 6.09
C LEU A 33 0.79 -12.78 5.09
N ARG A 34 0.70 -14.08 4.78
CA ARG A 34 -0.26 -14.60 3.79
C ARG A 34 -1.71 -14.38 4.24
N THR A 35 -2.00 -14.72 5.49
CA THR A 35 -3.33 -14.49 6.09
C THR A 35 -3.67 -13.00 6.12
N SER A 36 -2.71 -12.16 6.52
CA SER A 36 -2.89 -10.72 6.60
C SER A 36 -3.12 -10.11 5.20
N ALA A 37 -2.39 -10.58 4.19
CA ALA A 37 -2.53 -10.13 2.81
C ALA A 37 -3.91 -10.52 2.23
N GLN A 38 -4.43 -11.69 2.56
CA GLN A 38 -5.80 -12.09 2.19
C GLN A 38 -6.86 -11.23 2.89
N GLN A 39 -6.68 -10.95 4.19
CA GLN A 39 -7.56 -10.05 4.94
C GLN A 39 -7.54 -8.63 4.36
N LEU A 40 -6.37 -8.14 3.98
CA LEU A 40 -6.21 -6.86 3.31
C LEU A 40 -6.98 -6.82 1.99
N LEU A 41 -6.88 -7.87 1.18
CA LEU A 41 -7.62 -7.95 -0.09
C LEU A 41 -9.13 -7.92 0.12
N ALA A 42 -9.63 -8.66 1.12
CA ALA A 42 -11.05 -8.62 1.49
C ALA A 42 -11.47 -7.21 1.95
N LEU A 43 -10.62 -6.53 2.71
CA LEU A 43 -10.87 -5.16 3.18
C LEU A 43 -10.90 -4.15 2.03
N LEU A 44 -9.93 -4.21 1.11
CA LEU A 44 -9.88 -3.35 -0.08
C LEU A 44 -11.18 -3.43 -0.87
N ARG A 45 -11.71 -4.65 -1.04
CA ARG A 45 -12.99 -4.89 -1.70
C ARG A 45 -14.17 -4.34 -0.91
N GLN A 46 -14.21 -4.57 0.40
CA GLN A 46 -15.30 -4.10 1.27
C GLN A 46 -15.38 -2.56 1.33
N LEU A 47 -14.24 -1.89 1.32
CA LEU A 47 -14.17 -0.42 1.35
C LEU A 47 -14.34 0.22 -0.04
N GLU A 48 -14.42 -0.60 -1.09
CA GLU A 48 -14.48 -0.16 -2.49
C GLU A 48 -13.35 0.81 -2.84
N VAL A 49 -12.14 0.47 -2.41
CA VAL A 49 -10.96 1.30 -2.62
C VAL A 49 -10.70 1.46 -4.11
N ARG A 50 -10.48 2.70 -4.55
CA ARG A 50 -10.12 3.06 -5.93
C ARG A 50 -8.65 3.44 -6.04
N HIS A 51 -8.08 3.96 -4.96
CA HIS A 51 -6.72 4.46 -4.92
C HIS A 51 -5.95 3.77 -3.79
N LEU A 52 -4.91 3.03 -4.13
CA LEU A 52 -4.07 2.34 -3.15
C LEU A 52 -2.69 2.99 -3.10
N LEU A 53 -2.25 3.40 -1.91
CA LEU A 53 -0.90 3.91 -1.66
C LEU A 53 -0.15 2.91 -0.79
N LEU A 54 0.95 2.36 -1.31
CA LEU A 54 1.83 1.45 -0.59
C LEU A 54 3.14 2.15 -0.25
N ASP A 55 3.48 2.18 1.04
CA ASP A 55 4.78 2.64 1.50
C ASP A 55 5.80 1.49 1.47
N MET A 56 6.56 1.43 0.38
CA MET A 56 7.56 0.37 0.16
C MET A 56 8.80 0.55 1.03
N ASN A 57 8.97 1.70 1.70
CA ASN A 57 10.11 1.91 2.60
C ASN A 57 9.97 1.11 3.89
N SER A 58 8.73 0.82 4.27
CA SER A 58 8.37 0.00 5.43
C SER A 58 8.42 -1.51 5.13
N LEU A 59 8.52 -1.90 3.86
CA LEU A 59 8.52 -3.31 3.45
C LEU A 59 9.71 -4.05 4.08
N PRO A 60 9.47 -5.09 4.90
CA PRO A 60 10.54 -5.92 5.42
C PRO A 60 11.12 -6.82 4.33
N ASP A 61 12.33 -7.35 4.55
CA ASP A 61 12.90 -8.37 3.67
C ASP A 61 12.01 -9.63 3.67
N LEU A 62 11.34 -9.85 2.55
CA LEU A 62 10.45 -11.00 2.35
C LEU A 62 11.24 -12.22 1.88
N GLN A 63 10.90 -13.40 2.41
CA GLN A 63 11.43 -14.65 1.88
C GLN A 63 10.96 -14.86 0.43
N LEU A 64 11.78 -15.52 -0.39
CA LEU A 64 11.46 -15.78 -1.80
C LEU A 64 10.10 -16.48 -1.97
N THR A 65 9.80 -17.44 -1.11
CA THR A 65 8.52 -18.17 -1.10
C THR A 65 7.31 -17.28 -0.86
N ASP A 66 7.46 -16.19 -0.10
CA ASP A 66 6.40 -15.23 0.14
C ASP A 66 6.28 -14.22 -1.00
N GLN A 67 7.39 -13.82 -1.63
CA GLN A 67 7.38 -13.01 -2.84
C GLN A 67 6.67 -13.72 -3.99
N GLU A 68 6.99 -15.01 -4.21
CA GLU A 68 6.33 -15.86 -5.21
C GLU A 68 4.84 -16.01 -4.91
N TRP A 69 4.47 -16.24 -3.65
CA TRP A 69 3.07 -16.36 -3.25
C TRP A 69 2.30 -15.05 -3.46
N LEU A 70 2.89 -13.90 -3.13
CA LEU A 70 2.28 -12.59 -3.39
C LEU A 70 2.05 -12.37 -4.88
N GLY A 71 3.03 -12.69 -5.73
CA GLY A 71 2.89 -12.56 -7.18
C GLY A 71 1.86 -13.51 -7.80
N THR A 72 1.80 -14.76 -7.34
CA THR A 72 0.98 -15.80 -7.96
C THR A 72 -0.43 -15.93 -7.38
N HIS A 73 -0.63 -15.60 -6.10
CA HIS A 73 -1.91 -15.81 -5.40
C HIS A 73 -2.57 -14.49 -4.98
N TRP A 74 -1.80 -13.50 -4.53
CA TRP A 74 -2.36 -12.24 -4.04
C TRP A 74 -2.57 -11.20 -5.14
N MET A 75 -1.58 -11.01 -6.01
CA MET A 75 -1.61 -10.05 -7.10
C MET A 75 -2.81 -10.24 -8.05
N PRO A 76 -3.19 -11.47 -8.47
CA PRO A 76 -4.39 -11.65 -9.29
C PRO A 76 -5.66 -11.12 -8.62
N GLY A 77 -5.74 -11.28 -7.29
CA GLY A 77 -6.85 -10.75 -6.50
C GLY A 77 -6.86 -9.22 -6.47
N LEU A 78 -5.69 -8.58 -6.40
CA LEU A 78 -5.55 -7.13 -6.44
C LEU A 78 -5.94 -6.57 -7.82
N VAL A 79 -5.51 -7.22 -8.91
CA VAL A 79 -5.84 -6.84 -10.29
C VAL A 79 -7.33 -7.03 -10.60
N ALA A 80 -8.01 -7.94 -9.91
CA ALA A 80 -9.45 -8.14 -10.03
C ALA A 80 -10.29 -7.09 -9.29
N LEU A 81 -9.68 -6.19 -8.51
CA LEU A 81 -10.37 -5.07 -7.90
C LEU A 81 -10.56 -3.93 -8.92
N ASP A 82 -11.58 -3.10 -8.71
CA ASP A 82 -11.79 -1.89 -9.50
C ASP A 82 -10.86 -0.74 -9.07
N LEU A 83 -9.58 -1.04 -8.90
CA LEU A 83 -8.57 -0.01 -8.66
C LEU A 83 -8.44 0.88 -9.90
N GLU A 84 -8.20 2.16 -9.65
CA GLU A 84 -7.93 3.17 -10.68
C GLU A 84 -6.47 3.62 -10.61
N ARG A 85 -5.91 3.75 -9.40
CA ARG A 85 -4.52 4.17 -9.20
C ARG A 85 -3.83 3.33 -8.13
N LEU A 86 -2.64 2.85 -8.47
CA LEU A 86 -1.70 2.25 -7.53
C LEU A 86 -0.52 3.21 -7.37
N VAL A 87 -0.25 3.62 -6.13
CA VAL A 87 0.84 4.54 -5.82
C VAL A 87 1.86 3.82 -4.95
N LEU A 88 3.11 3.83 -5.39
CA LEU A 88 4.22 3.19 -4.70
C LEU A 88 5.17 4.28 -4.20
N VAL A 89 5.35 4.36 -2.88
CA VAL A 89 6.30 5.30 -2.28
C VAL A 89 7.60 4.57 -2.00
N ILE A 90 8.66 4.99 -2.68
CA ILE A 90 9.97 4.37 -2.64
C ILE A 90 11.01 5.48 -2.46
N ASP A 91 11.79 5.40 -1.39
CA ASP A 91 12.90 6.31 -1.14
C ASP A 91 13.92 6.21 -2.29
N SER A 92 14.24 7.36 -2.86
CA SER A 92 15.14 7.52 -4.02
C SER A 92 16.56 7.02 -3.74
N HIS A 93 16.96 6.87 -2.47
CA HIS A 93 18.24 6.30 -2.09
C HIS A 93 18.30 4.76 -2.19
N ARG A 94 17.16 4.08 -2.37
CA ARG A 94 17.08 2.62 -2.53
C ARG A 94 17.07 2.21 -4.01
N VAL A 95 18.20 2.37 -4.68
CA VAL A 95 18.43 2.06 -6.11
C VAL A 95 18.01 0.63 -6.51
N HIS A 96 18.05 -0.34 -5.58
CA HIS A 96 17.63 -1.72 -5.84
C HIS A 96 16.13 -1.86 -6.20
N ASN A 97 15.31 -0.89 -5.81
CA ASN A 97 13.88 -0.90 -6.10
C ASN A 97 13.53 -0.47 -7.53
N GLN A 98 14.46 0.13 -8.29
CA GLN A 98 14.22 0.43 -9.71
C GLN A 98 14.04 -0.83 -10.56
N LEU A 99 14.73 -1.93 -10.23
CA LEU A 99 14.52 -3.22 -10.91
C LEU A 99 13.16 -3.84 -10.54
N ALA A 100 12.69 -3.63 -9.31
CA ALA A 100 11.35 -4.04 -8.89
C ALA A 100 10.26 -3.18 -9.57
N VAL A 101 10.55 -1.91 -9.85
CA VAL A 101 9.69 -0.99 -10.61
C VAL A 101 9.54 -1.46 -12.06
N ASP A 102 10.65 -1.81 -12.73
CA ASP A 102 10.63 -2.33 -14.09
C ASP A 102 9.98 -3.71 -14.17
N ALA A 103 10.29 -4.61 -13.22
CA ALA A 103 9.65 -5.92 -13.13
C ALA A 103 8.14 -5.81 -12.86
N LEU A 104 7.71 -4.87 -12.01
CA LEU A 104 6.29 -4.55 -11.81
C LEU A 104 5.66 -3.79 -12.97
N HIS A 105 6.42 -3.26 -13.92
CA HIS A 105 5.84 -2.72 -15.15
C HIS A 105 5.62 -3.84 -16.17
N ASP A 106 6.60 -4.75 -16.28
CA ASP A 106 6.59 -5.87 -17.23
C ASP A 106 5.64 -7.01 -16.83
N LEU A 107 5.47 -7.31 -15.53
CA LEU A 107 4.64 -8.43 -15.07
C LEU A 107 3.13 -8.23 -15.30
N VAL A 108 2.69 -7.01 -15.60
CA VAL A 108 1.27 -6.61 -15.49
C VAL A 108 0.69 -5.91 -16.72
N HIS A 109 1.50 -5.72 -17.75
CA HIS A 109 1.13 -4.95 -18.94
C HIS A 109 -0.06 -5.49 -19.77
N PRO A 110 -0.49 -6.77 -19.72
CA PRO A 110 -1.67 -7.21 -20.48
C PRO A 110 -3.02 -7.12 -19.74
N ALA A 111 -3.04 -7.01 -18.40
CA ALA A 111 -4.26 -7.24 -17.61
C ALA A 111 -4.63 -6.14 -16.60
N ILE A 112 -3.74 -5.17 -16.35
CA ILE A 112 -4.01 -4.08 -15.41
C ILE A 112 -4.90 -3.00 -16.03
N ARG A 113 -5.95 -2.61 -15.30
CA ARG A 113 -6.84 -1.49 -15.64
C ARG A 113 -6.54 -0.19 -14.86
N PHE A 114 -5.57 -0.22 -13.93
CA PHE A 114 -5.20 0.91 -13.09
C PHE A 114 -3.86 1.52 -13.49
N SER A 115 -3.67 2.81 -13.21
CA SER A 115 -2.41 3.51 -13.45
C SER A 115 -1.48 3.41 -12.24
N SER A 116 -0.26 2.96 -12.45
CA SER A 116 0.78 2.90 -11.42
C SER A 116 1.63 4.17 -11.41
N HIS A 117 1.82 4.79 -10.25
CA HIS A 117 2.64 5.99 -10.06
C HIS A 117 3.62 5.81 -8.91
N TYR A 118 4.75 6.52 -8.99
CA TYR A 118 5.86 6.40 -8.05
C TYR A 118 6.19 7.75 -7.45
N PHE A 119 6.44 7.76 -6.14
CA PHE A 119 6.82 8.97 -5.42
C PHE A 119 7.97 8.68 -4.46
N ALA A 120 8.80 9.70 -4.24
CA ALA A 120 9.89 9.62 -3.27
C ALA A 120 9.39 9.71 -1.82
N ASP A 121 8.26 10.41 -1.61
CA ASP A 121 7.69 10.66 -0.30
C ASP A 121 6.16 10.51 -0.31
N VAL A 122 5.61 10.18 0.86
CA VAL A 122 4.17 9.91 1.00
C VAL A 122 3.32 11.18 0.93
N ALA A 123 3.88 12.33 1.31
CA ALA A 123 3.13 13.59 1.32
C ALA A 123 2.79 14.01 -0.12
N SER A 124 3.76 13.98 -1.02
CA SER A 124 3.58 14.24 -2.46
C SER A 124 2.60 13.25 -3.10
N ALA A 125 2.69 11.96 -2.72
CA ALA A 125 1.78 10.93 -3.21
C ALA A 125 0.32 11.17 -2.80
N LEU A 126 0.08 11.54 -1.53
CA LEU A 126 -1.26 11.87 -1.04
C LEU A 126 -1.78 13.17 -1.64
N ASP A 127 -0.92 14.18 -1.79
CA ASP A 127 -1.27 15.45 -2.42
C ASP A 127 -1.79 15.22 -3.85
N TRP A 128 -1.06 14.41 -4.62
CA TRP A 128 -1.47 14.02 -5.97
C TRP A 128 -2.75 13.18 -6.01
N LEU A 129 -2.95 12.27 -5.06
CA LEU A 129 -4.17 11.44 -4.99
C LEU A 129 -5.42 12.23 -4.61
N THR A 130 -5.26 13.32 -3.86
CA THR A 130 -6.36 14.13 -3.32
C THR A 130 -6.49 15.50 -3.98
N ASP A 131 -5.68 15.79 -5.00
CA ASP A 131 -5.65 17.05 -5.75
C ASP A 131 -5.51 18.28 -4.84
N GLY A 132 -4.57 18.23 -3.89
CA GLY A 132 -4.30 19.33 -2.96
C GLY A 132 -5.41 19.62 -1.96
N SER A 133 -6.21 18.62 -1.59
CA SER A 133 -7.34 18.79 -0.69
C SER A 133 -6.96 19.39 0.67
N GLU A 134 -7.82 20.26 1.20
CA GLU A 134 -7.73 20.78 2.57
C GLU A 134 -7.77 19.69 3.67
N ARG A 135 -8.11 18.44 3.31
CA ARG A 135 -8.10 17.28 4.21
C ARG A 135 -6.70 16.71 4.42
N LEU A 136 -5.73 17.05 3.58
CA LEU A 136 -4.36 16.51 3.65
C LEU A 136 -3.69 16.71 5.03
N PRO A 137 -3.74 17.91 5.66
CA PRO A 137 -3.14 18.09 6.98
C PRO A 137 -3.81 17.22 8.04
N ALA A 138 -5.13 17.02 7.95
CA ALA A 138 -5.86 16.16 8.88
C ALA A 138 -5.51 14.68 8.70
N LEU A 139 -5.36 14.21 7.45
CA LEU A 139 -4.90 12.86 7.15
C LEU A 139 -3.47 12.63 7.62
N ALA A 140 -2.58 13.61 7.43
CA ALA A 140 -1.21 13.54 7.92
C ALA A 140 -1.17 13.48 9.45
N ALA A 141 -1.90 14.35 10.14
CA ALA A 141 -1.96 14.35 11.60
C ALA A 141 -2.55 13.04 12.17
N GLU A 142 -3.61 12.50 11.53
CA GLU A 142 -4.18 11.19 11.90
C GLU A 142 -3.13 10.07 11.73
N TRP A 143 -2.31 10.14 10.67
CA TRP A 143 -1.24 9.18 10.43
C TRP A 143 -0.08 9.34 11.43
N ASP A 144 0.32 10.54 11.80
CA ASP A 144 1.41 10.74 12.76
C ASP A 144 1.02 10.27 14.16
N ALA A 145 -0.25 10.46 14.55
CA ALA A 145 -0.81 9.96 15.80
C ALA A 145 -1.09 8.45 15.79
N ARG A 146 -0.75 7.73 14.72
CA ARG A 146 -1.12 6.31 14.57
C ARG A 146 -0.57 5.49 15.73
N TYR A 147 0.72 5.56 16.04
CA TYR A 147 1.30 4.80 17.14
C TYR A 147 1.19 5.59 18.44
N PRO A 148 0.55 5.06 19.50
CA PRO A 148 0.62 5.69 20.80
C PRO A 148 2.10 5.73 21.23
N VAL A 149 2.57 6.89 21.67
CA VAL A 149 3.89 7.01 22.28
C VAL A 149 3.94 6.02 23.45
N PRO A 150 4.91 5.10 23.51
CA PRO A 150 5.04 4.24 24.67
C PRO A 150 5.25 5.13 25.89
N ALA A 151 4.35 4.98 26.88
CA ALA A 151 4.43 5.66 28.17
C ALA A 151 5.67 5.24 28.96
#